data_AF-A0A816HQ51-F1
#
_entry.id   AF-A0A816HQ51-F1
#
_cell.length_a   1.000
_cell.length_b   1.000
_cell.length_c   1.000
_cell.angle_alpha   90.00
_cell.angle_beta   90.00
_cell.angle_gamma   90.00
#
_symmetry.space_group_name_H-M   'P 1'
#
loop_
_entity.id
_entity.type
_entity.pdbx_description
1 polymer ?
#
loop_
_entity_poly.entity_id
_entity_poly.type
_entity_poly.pdbx_seq_one_letter_code
_entity_poly.pdbx_strand_id
1 'polypeptide(L)'
;MLCVGWNFEGVLHFELVPDGRTVNAELYCQQLDRVYDKLKEKYPTLFRWKSALFQQDNAKPHTAKTTKEKFDDLDEVEVLPHPAYSSDAAPSDYGLFRSMEHFLRGRRFEAGRMVLQSNPDACRSVAEDC
;
A
#
# COMPACT_ATOMS: atom_id res chain seq x y z
N MET A 1 -0.90 11.56 5.50
CA MET A 1 -1.51 10.21 5.36
C MET A 1 -0.47 9.24 4.84
N LEU A 2 -0.41 8.00 5.32
CA LEU A 2 0.54 6.98 4.86
C LEU A 2 -0.12 6.03 3.85
N CYS A 3 0.51 5.85 2.69
CA CYS A 3 0.17 4.80 1.73
C CYS A 3 1.29 3.75 1.72
N VAL A 4 0.95 2.46 1.77
CA VAL A 4 1.94 1.37 1.79
C VAL A 4 1.51 0.27 0.80
N GLY A 5 2.42 -0.13 -0.08
CA GLY A 5 2.34 -1.35 -0.87
C GLY A 5 3.33 -2.38 -0.35
N TRP A 6 2.87 -3.59 -0.05
CA TRP A 6 3.65 -4.65 0.58
C TRP A 6 3.18 -6.03 0.13
N ASN A 7 4.00 -7.05 0.36
CA ASN A 7 3.68 -8.46 0.15
C ASN A 7 4.20 -9.31 1.31
N PHE A 8 4.10 -10.64 1.23
CA PHE A 8 4.56 -11.56 2.27
C PHE A 8 6.07 -11.51 2.56
N GLU A 9 6.88 -10.88 1.71
CA GLU A 9 8.31 -10.65 1.98
C GLU A 9 8.61 -9.25 2.53
N GLY A 10 7.57 -8.44 2.75
CA GLY A 10 7.66 -7.11 3.35
C GLY A 10 7.25 -5.96 2.43
N VAL A 11 7.66 -4.74 2.82
CA VAL A 11 7.25 -3.49 2.16
C VAL A 11 7.98 -3.30 0.83
N LEU A 12 7.21 -3.09 -0.25
CA LEU A 12 7.72 -2.78 -1.58
C LEU A 12 7.95 -1.28 -1.74
N HIS A 13 6.95 -0.49 -1.35
CA HIS A 13 6.99 0.96 -1.42
C HIS A 13 6.05 1.57 -0.40
N PHE A 14 6.42 2.73 0.13
CA PHE A 14 5.55 3.53 0.96
C PHE A 14 5.74 5.00 0.64
N GLU A 15 4.68 5.77 0.81
CA GLU A 15 4.70 7.22 0.60
C GLU A 15 3.88 7.93 1.67
N LEU A 16 4.42 9.06 2.14
CA LEU A 16 3.70 9.97 3.00
C LEU A 16 3.07 11.07 2.13
N VAL A 17 1.74 11.07 2.07
CA VAL A 17 0.97 12.13 1.45
C VAL A 17 0.98 13.35 2.39
N PRO A 18 1.39 14.54 1.89
CA PRO A 18 1.46 15.76 2.70
C PRO A 18 0.14 16.09 3.40
N ASP A 19 0.24 16.75 4.56
CA ASP A 19 -0.92 17.14 5.34
C ASP A 19 -1.88 18.05 4.54
N GLY A 20 -3.17 17.80 4.70
CA GLY A 20 -4.23 18.51 3.97
C GLY A 20 -4.48 18.03 2.54
N ARG A 21 -3.66 17.12 1.99
CA ARG A 21 -3.90 16.52 0.68
C ARG A 21 -4.58 15.16 0.81
N THR A 22 -5.71 14.98 0.13
CA THR A 22 -6.40 13.68 0.01
C THR A 22 -5.88 12.89 -1.19
N VAL A 23 -5.83 11.56 -1.08
CA VAL A 23 -5.57 10.70 -2.25
C VAL A 23 -6.81 10.70 -3.14
N ASN A 24 -6.65 11.26 -4.33
CA ASN A 24 -7.61 11.14 -5.42
C ASN A 24 -7.18 9.98 -6.35
N ALA A 25 -8.01 9.66 -7.34
CA ALA A 25 -7.74 8.55 -8.27
C ALA A 25 -6.42 8.76 -9.04
N GLU A 26 -6.11 9.99 -9.46
CA GLU A 26 -4.87 10.29 -10.19
C GLU A 26 -3.61 10.03 -9.34
N LEU A 27 -3.58 10.53 -8.10
CA LEU A 27 -2.47 10.30 -7.20
C LEU A 27 -2.34 8.82 -6.86
N TYR A 28 -3.48 8.12 -6.71
CA TYR A 28 -3.48 6.68 -6.49
C TYR A 28 -2.88 5.90 -7.67
N CYS A 29 -3.24 6.24 -8.91
CA CYS A 29 -2.65 5.62 -10.11
C CYS A 29 -1.14 5.85 -10.20
N GLN A 30 -0.65 7.04 -9.85
CA GLN A 30 0.79 7.33 -9.78
C GLN A 30 1.50 6.52 -8.69
N GLN A 31 0.82 6.28 -7.57
CA GLN A 31 1.34 5.43 -6.50
C GLN A 31 1.41 3.96 -6.94
N LEU A 32 0.38 3.47 -7.65
CA LEU A 32 0.38 2.14 -8.24
C LEU A 32 1.57 1.94 -9.17
N ASP A 33 1.86 2.89 -10.07
CA ASP A 33 3.03 2.81 -10.96
C ASP A 33 4.33 2.55 -10.19
N ARG A 34 4.57 3.31 -9.13
CA ARG A 34 5.79 3.17 -8.32
C ARG A 34 5.86 1.82 -7.59
N VAL A 35 4.72 1.32 -7.10
CA VAL A 35 4.64 -0.01 -6.47
C VAL A 35 4.92 -1.09 -7.52
N TYR A 36 4.34 -0.98 -8.71
CA TYR A 36 4.51 -1.94 -9.80
C TYR A 36 5.93 -1.97 -10.35
N ASP A 37 6.56 -0.81 -10.53
CA ASP A 37 7.96 -0.74 -10.96
C ASP A 37 8.86 -1.49 -9.98
N LYS A 38 8.66 -1.28 -8.67
CA LYS A 38 9.41 -1.98 -7.62
C LYS A 38 9.10 -3.47 -7.56
N LEU A 39 7.84 -3.85 -7.79
CA LEU A 39 7.42 -5.25 -7.84
C LEU A 39 8.05 -5.98 -9.05
N LYS A 40 8.09 -5.34 -10.24
CA LYS A 40 8.73 -5.88 -11.45
C LYS A 40 10.24 -5.99 -11.29
N GLU A 41 10.88 -5.00 -10.68
CA GLU A 41 12.31 -5.00 -10.38
C GLU A 41 12.68 -6.15 -9.43
N LYS A 42 11.90 -6.36 -8.37
CA LYS A 42 12.18 -7.37 -7.34
C LYS A 42 11.77 -8.79 -7.77
N TYR A 43 10.68 -8.94 -8.52
CA TYR A 43 10.15 -10.24 -8.95
C TYR A 43 9.90 -10.32 -10.46
N PRO A 44 10.95 -10.26 -11.29
CA PRO A 44 10.80 -10.29 -12.75
C PRO A 44 10.22 -11.63 -13.25
N THR A 45 10.31 -12.70 -12.45
CA THR A 45 9.78 -14.02 -12.80
C THR A 45 8.30 -14.18 -12.49
N LEU A 46 7.72 -13.36 -11.59
CA LEU A 46 6.29 -13.39 -11.27
C LEU A 46 5.51 -13.10 -12.55
N PHE A 47 5.82 -11.97 -13.18
CA PHE A 47 5.26 -11.46 -14.44
C PHE A 47 5.73 -12.21 -15.71
N ARG A 48 6.37 -13.37 -15.57
CA ARG A 48 6.73 -14.22 -16.72
C ARG A 48 5.84 -15.45 -16.82
N TRP A 49 5.21 -15.83 -15.71
CA TRP A 49 4.57 -17.12 -15.57
C TRP A 49 3.19 -17.04 -14.93
N LYS A 50 2.86 -15.95 -14.22
CA LYS A 50 1.62 -15.76 -13.48
C LYS A 50 1.23 -14.30 -13.39
N SER A 51 -0.06 -14.04 -13.30
CA SER A 51 -0.57 -12.72 -12.91
C SER A 51 -0.34 -12.45 -11.42
N ALA A 52 0.02 -11.23 -11.08
CA ALA A 52 0.10 -10.75 -9.71
C ALA A 52 -1.32 -10.51 -9.18
N LEU A 53 -1.62 -11.05 -8.00
CA LEU A 53 -2.87 -10.76 -7.29
C LEU A 53 -2.71 -9.47 -6.49
N PHE A 54 -3.62 -8.52 -6.70
CA PHE A 54 -3.60 -7.24 -5.99
C PHE A 54 -4.84 -7.10 -5.11
N GLN A 55 -4.63 -6.81 -3.82
CA GLN A 55 -5.70 -6.57 -2.86
C GLN A 55 -5.76 -5.09 -2.50
N GLN A 56 -6.95 -4.49 -2.60
CA GLN A 56 -7.26 -3.14 -2.16
C GLN A 56 -8.66 -3.09 -1.55
N ASP A 57 -8.94 -2.06 -0.74
CA ASP A 57 -10.29 -1.81 -0.24
C ASP A 57 -11.17 -1.12 -1.31
N ASN A 58 -12.45 -0.95 -0.99
CA ASN A 58 -13.43 -0.34 -1.91
C ASN A 58 -13.49 1.20 -1.81
N ALA A 59 -12.41 1.87 -1.39
CA ALA A 59 -12.40 3.33 -1.32
C ALA A 59 -12.72 3.96 -2.69
N LYS A 60 -13.32 5.16 -2.68
CA LYS A 60 -13.75 5.86 -3.91
C LYS A 60 -12.61 6.03 -4.94
N PRO A 61 -11.38 6.41 -4.56
CA PRO A 61 -10.27 6.48 -5.50
C PRO A 61 -9.95 5.12 -6.13
N HIS A 62 -10.00 4.03 -5.36
CA HIS A 62 -9.59 2.69 -5.79
C HIS A 62 -10.60 2.03 -6.74
N THR A 63 -11.87 2.42 -6.63
CA THR A 63 -12.97 1.93 -7.47
C THR A 63 -13.31 2.87 -8.63
N ALA A 64 -12.60 4.00 -8.75
CA ALA A 64 -12.79 4.98 -9.82
C ALA A 64 -12.48 4.38 -11.19
N LYS A 65 -13.14 4.90 -12.23
CA LYS A 65 -12.93 4.45 -13.62
C LYS A 65 -11.45 4.53 -14.02
N THR A 66 -10.80 5.66 -13.72
CA THR A 66 -9.38 5.89 -14.01
C THR A 66 -8.47 4.85 -13.38
N THR A 67 -8.80 4.37 -12.18
CA THR A 67 -8.01 3.34 -11.50
C THR A 67 -8.27 1.95 -12.08
N LYS A 68 -9.50 1.65 -12.51
CA LYS A 68 -9.79 0.41 -13.24
C LYS A 68 -9.04 0.36 -14.57
N GLU A 69 -9.12 1.44 -15.35
CA GLU A 69 -8.35 1.59 -16.59
C GLU A 69 -6.85 1.44 -16.33
N LYS A 70 -6.36 1.96 -15.20
CA LYS A 70 -4.96 1.80 -14.82
C LYS A 70 -4.59 0.34 -14.56
N PHE A 71 -5.45 -0.45 -13.93
CA PHE A 71 -5.20 -1.89 -13.76
C PHE A 71 -5.25 -2.65 -15.09
N ASP A 72 -6.09 -2.22 -16.04
CA ASP A 72 -6.11 -2.80 -17.39
C ASP A 72 -4.81 -2.49 -18.16
N ASP A 73 -4.22 -1.30 -17.95
CA ASP A 73 -2.93 -0.90 -18.52
C ASP A 73 -1.73 -1.62 -17.87
N LEU A 74 -1.89 -2.10 -16.63
CA LEU A 74 -0.86 -2.82 -15.91
C LEU A 74 -0.92 -4.30 -16.30
N ASP A 75 0.04 -4.73 -17.12
CA ASP A 75 0.11 -6.12 -17.55
C ASP A 75 0.15 -7.11 -16.38
N GLU A 76 -0.61 -8.19 -16.52
CA GLU A 76 -0.59 -9.37 -15.66
C GLU A 76 -0.96 -9.08 -14.20
N VAL A 77 -2.04 -8.32 -13.98
CA VAL A 77 -2.60 -8.03 -12.66
C VAL A 77 -4.05 -8.48 -12.56
N GLU A 78 -4.39 -9.15 -11.47
CA GLU A 78 -5.77 -9.44 -11.11
C GLU A 78 -6.11 -8.78 -9.77
N VAL A 79 -7.10 -7.89 -9.79
CA VAL A 79 -7.59 -7.23 -8.57
C VAL A 79 -8.58 -8.14 -7.85
N LEU A 80 -8.26 -8.51 -6.61
CA LEU A 80 -9.10 -9.37 -5.79
C LEU A 80 -10.38 -8.65 -5.35
N PRO A 81 -11.54 -9.34 -5.37
CA PRO A 81 -12.77 -8.77 -4.85
C PRO A 81 -12.65 -8.55 -3.34
N HIS A 82 -13.06 -7.38 -2.86
CA HIS A 82 -13.09 -7.05 -1.44
C HIS A 82 -14.53 -6.80 -0.97
N PRO A 83 -14.99 -7.39 0.14
CA PRO A 83 -16.32 -7.12 0.67
C PRO A 83 -16.44 -5.69 1.23
N ALA A 84 -17.65 -5.13 1.23
CA ALA A 84 -17.89 -3.80 1.75
C ALA A 84 -17.76 -3.80 3.29
N TYR A 85 -17.08 -2.77 3.83
CA TYR A 85 -16.90 -2.57 5.28
C TYR A 85 -16.16 -3.71 6.02
N SER A 86 -15.29 -4.45 5.31
CA SER A 86 -14.59 -5.62 5.85
C SER A 86 -13.11 -5.37 6.08
N SER A 87 -12.82 -4.46 7.01
CA SER A 87 -11.45 -4.17 7.43
C SER A 87 -10.76 -5.40 8.05
N ASP A 88 -11.52 -6.32 8.63
CA ASP A 88 -11.02 -7.63 9.12
C ASP A 88 -10.57 -8.57 8.00
N ALA A 89 -11.05 -8.37 6.77
CA ALA A 89 -10.63 -9.13 5.59
C ALA A 89 -9.42 -8.52 4.87
N ALA A 90 -8.96 -7.33 5.30
CA ALA A 90 -7.80 -6.65 4.73
C ALA A 90 -6.55 -6.92 5.60
N PRO A 91 -5.53 -7.63 5.09
CA PRO A 91 -4.28 -7.89 5.81
C PRO A 91 -3.59 -6.60 6.28
N SER A 92 -3.66 -5.53 5.49
CA SER A 92 -3.11 -4.22 5.86
C SER A 92 -3.76 -3.66 7.13
N ASP A 93 -5.09 -3.74 7.23
CA ASP A 93 -5.84 -3.19 8.36
C ASP A 93 -5.77 -4.08 9.60
N TYR A 94 -5.89 -5.41 9.41
CA TYR A 94 -5.88 -6.34 10.53
C TYR A 94 -4.47 -6.55 11.11
N GLY A 95 -3.43 -6.63 10.27
CA GLY A 95 -2.06 -6.93 10.69
C GLY A 95 -1.19 -5.68 10.77
N LEU A 96 -0.78 -5.18 9.60
CA LEU A 96 0.25 -4.14 9.47
C LEU A 96 -0.09 -2.88 10.28
N PHE A 97 -1.29 -2.32 10.08
CA PHE A 97 -1.69 -1.09 10.73
C PHE A 97 -1.93 -1.26 12.23
N ARG A 98 -2.43 -2.42 12.69
CA ARG A 98 -2.53 -2.71 14.14
C ARG A 98 -1.16 -2.80 14.80
N SER A 99 -0.21 -3.48 14.16
CA SER A 99 1.15 -3.60 14.67
C SER A 99 1.83 -2.22 14.74
N MET A 100 1.66 -1.41 13.70
CA MET A 100 2.15 -0.04 13.70
C MET A 100 1.46 0.84 14.77
N GLU A 101 0.14 0.72 14.96
CA GLU A 101 -0.58 1.43 16.02
C GLU A 101 0.01 1.10 17.40
N HIS A 102 0.26 -0.18 17.67
CA HIS A 102 0.89 -0.63 18.91
C HIS A 102 2.29 -0.03 19.08
N PHE A 103 3.11 -0.02 18.03
CA PHE A 103 4.45 0.58 18.05
C PHE A 103 4.41 2.10 18.30
N LEU A 104 3.45 2.80 17.69
CA LEU A 104 3.29 4.26 17.80
C LEU A 104 2.63 4.70 19.11
N ARG A 105 1.94 3.81 19.82
CA ARG A 105 1.23 4.12 21.06
C ARG A 105 2.17 4.77 22.09
N GLY A 106 1.75 5.92 22.63
CA GLY A 106 2.50 6.67 23.65
C GLY A 106 3.66 7.52 23.11
N ARG A 107 3.93 7.48 21.80
CA ARG A 107 4.94 8.34 21.17
C ARG A 107 4.31 9.66 20.73
N ARG A 108 5.03 10.77 20.92
CA ARG A 108 4.62 12.10 20.44
C ARG A 108 5.59 12.53 19.35
N PHE A 109 5.04 13.04 18.25
CA PHE A 109 5.81 13.54 17.12
C PHE A 109 5.58 15.03 16.99
N GLU A 110 6.64 15.77 16.70
CA GLU A 110 6.51 17.18 16.32
C GLU A 110 5.87 17.28 14.93
N ALA A 111 4.95 18.23 14.76
CA ALA A 111 4.21 18.41 13.51
C ALA A 111 5.18 18.55 12.33
N GLY A 112 5.06 17.63 11.36
CA GLY A 112 5.89 17.60 10.15
C GLY A 112 7.06 16.59 10.15
N ARG A 113 7.38 15.93 11.28
CA ARG A 113 8.32 14.79 11.30
C ARG A 113 7.59 13.52 11.72
N MET A 114 7.01 12.83 10.74
CA MET A 114 6.48 11.47 10.95
C MET A 114 7.64 10.48 11.11
N VAL A 115 7.49 9.49 12.00
CA VAL A 115 8.51 8.44 12.31
C VAL A 115 9.18 7.87 11.07
N LEU A 116 8.39 7.65 10.02
CA LEU A 116 8.82 6.98 8.80
C LEU A 116 9.80 7.80 7.97
N GLN A 117 9.83 9.12 8.15
CA GLN A 117 10.81 10.01 7.55
C GLN A 117 12.12 10.06 8.36
N SER A 118 12.04 9.81 9.68
CA SER A 118 13.20 9.73 10.57
C SER A 118 13.80 8.33 10.69
N ASN A 119 13.04 7.28 10.38
CA ASN A 119 13.46 5.89 10.50
C ASN A 119 12.68 4.98 9.53
N PRO A 120 13.12 4.83 8.27
CA PRO A 120 12.47 3.97 7.28
C PRO A 120 12.50 2.49 7.67
N ASP A 121 13.41 2.09 8.55
CA ASP A 121 13.50 0.71 9.05
C ASP A 121 12.33 0.36 9.98
N ALA A 122 11.66 1.34 10.61
CA ALA A 122 10.49 1.08 11.44
C ALA A 122 9.29 0.54 10.63
N CYS A 123 9.16 0.94 9.36
CA CYS A 123 8.14 0.38 8.47
C CYS A 123 8.50 -1.03 8.00
N ARG A 124 9.80 -1.32 7.84
CA ARG A 124 10.29 -2.65 7.46
C ARG A 124 10.17 -3.63 8.62
N SER A 125 10.60 -3.24 9.82
CA SER A 125 10.55 -4.11 11.01
C SER A 125 9.12 -4.50 11.39
N VAL A 126 8.14 -3.59 11.22
CA VAL A 126 6.73 -3.88 11.50
C VAL A 126 6.12 -4.83 10.46
N ALA A 127 6.62 -4.81 9.22
CA ALA A 127 6.14 -5.70 8.15
C ALA A 127 6.80 -7.09 8.17
N GLU A 128 7.98 -7.24 8.79
CA GLU A 128 8.66 -8.53 8.97
C GLU A 128 8.03 -9.38 10.09
N ASP A 129 7.33 -8.76 11.04
CA ASP A 129 6.66 -9.41 12.18
C ASP A 129 5.17 -9.78 11.92
N CYS A 130 4.65 -9.55 10.70
CA CYS A 130 3.24 -9.79 10.33
C CYS A 130 3.02 -11.05 9.48
#